data_AF-K2E6X5-F1
#
_entry.id   AF-K2E6X5-F1
#
_cell.length_a   1.000
_cell.length_b   1.000
_cell.length_c   1.000
_cell.angle_alpha   90.00
_cell.angle_beta   90.00
_cell.angle_gamma   90.00
#
_symmetry.space_group_name_H-M   'P 1'
#
loop_
_entity.id
_entity.type
_entity.pdbx_description
1 polymer ?
#
loop_
_entity_poly.entity_id
_entity_poly.type
_entity_poly.pdbx_seq_one_letter_code
_entity_poly.pdbx_strand_id
1 'polypeptide(L)' 'MNSVVYVCPGTCKAEVSEEQYKAGLTKCGAEVCTLKGHEFEKRLKCQECGAIFKEEEIHAH' A
#
# COMPACT_ATOMS: atom_id res chain seq x y z
N MET A 1 11.98 -5.01 -11.17
CA MET A 1 11.19 -6.00 -10.37
C MET A 1 10.15 -5.25 -9.55
N ASN A 2 8.94 -5.82 -9.41
CA ASN A 2 7.85 -5.21 -8.65
C ASN A 2 7.57 -6.03 -7.39
N SER A 3 7.30 -5.35 -6.28
CA SER A 3 6.97 -5.98 -4.99
C SER A 3 5.54 -5.62 -4.58
N VAL A 4 4.80 -6.58 -4.00
CA VAL A 4 3.45 -6.33 -3.47
C VAL A 4 3.57 -5.54 -2.17
N VAL A 5 2.85 -4.43 -2.10
CA VAL A 5 2.72 -3.57 -0.92
C VAL A 5 1.25 -3.27 -0.67
N TYR A 6 0.91 -2.96 0.56
CA TYR A 6 -0.44 -2.64 0.98
C TYR A 6 -0.46 -1.18 1.42
N VAL A 7 -1.26 -0.36 0.76
CA VAL A 7 -1.20 1.10 0.90
C VAL A 7 -2.54 1.64 1.35
N CYS A 8 -2.51 2.56 2.31
CA CYS A 8 -3.72 3.17 2.83
C CYS A 8 -4.29 4.09 1.76
N PRO A 9 -5.55 3.90 1.33
CA PRO A 9 -6.19 4.77 0.35
C PRO A 9 -6.42 6.20 0.87
N GLY A 10 -6.24 6.44 2.17
CA GLY A 10 -6.44 7.73 2.80
C GLY A 10 -5.29 8.72 2.60
N THR A 11 -5.41 9.87 3.24
CA THR A 11 -4.45 10.99 3.14
C THR A 11 -3.07 10.66 3.69
N CYS A 12 -2.96 9.71 4.62
CA CYS A 12 -1.69 9.36 5.25
C CYS A 12 -0.74 8.58 4.34
N LYS A 13 -1.25 7.94 3.27
CA LYS A 13 -0.48 7.09 2.35
C LYS A 13 0.45 6.08 3.06
N ALA A 14 0.04 5.59 4.23
CA ALA A 14 0.81 4.59 4.96
C ALA A 14 1.00 3.33 4.08
N GLU A 15 2.22 2.83 4.00
CA GLU A 15 2.56 1.61 3.28
C GLU A 15 2.98 0.52 4.27
N VAL A 16 2.51 -0.70 4.05
CA VAL A 16 2.91 -1.89 4.80
C VAL A 16 3.24 -3.01 3.83
N SER A 17 4.19 -3.87 4.21
CA SER A 17 4.58 -5.02 3.40
C SER A 17 3.52 -6.12 3.49
N GLU A 18 3.51 -7.04 2.52
CA GLU A 18 2.61 -8.21 2.57
C GLU A 18 2.75 -9.01 3.88
N GLU A 19 3.97 -9.15 4.40
CA GLU A 19 4.24 -9.84 5.66
C GLU A 19 3.57 -9.15 6.85
N GLN A 20 3.60 -7.81 6.90
CA GLN A 20 2.95 -7.03 7.95
C GLN A 20 1.42 -7.14 7.85
N TYR A 21 0.90 -7.09 6.63
CA TYR A 21 -0.53 -7.28 6.38
C TYR A 21 -0.99 -8.68 6.84
N LYS A 22 -0.22 -9.73 6.48
CA LYS A 22 -0.46 -11.13 6.92
C LYS A 22 -0.28 -11.32 8.43
N ALA A 23 0.59 -10.53 9.06
CA ALA A 23 0.76 -10.51 10.52
C ALA A 23 -0.40 -9.82 11.27
N GLY A 24 -1.40 -9.28 10.55
CA GLY A 24 -2.59 -8.66 11.13
C GLY A 24 -2.60 -7.13 11.10
N LEU A 25 -1.57 -6.49 10.54
CA LEU A 25 -1.53 -5.04 10.31
C LEU A 25 -2.32 -4.69 9.04
N THR A 26 -3.62 -4.98 9.05
CA THR A 26 -4.49 -4.79 7.88
C THR A 26 -5.14 -3.42 7.82
N LYS A 27 -5.08 -2.63 8.91
CA LYS A 27 -5.78 -1.35 9.05
C LYS A 27 -4.83 -0.19 9.34
N CYS A 28 -5.14 0.97 8.75
CA CYS A 28 -4.38 2.18 9.00
C CYS A 28 -4.68 2.75 10.40
N GLY A 29 -3.64 2.95 11.21
CA GLY A 29 -3.74 3.54 12.56
C GLY A 29 -3.48 5.04 12.65
N ALA A 30 -3.12 5.70 11.53
CA ALA A 30 -2.66 7.09 11.55
C ALA A 30 -3.77 8.05 11.96
N GLU A 31 -3.50 8.90 12.96
CA GLU A 31 -4.48 9.83 13.54
C GLU A 31 -4.91 10.92 12.55
N VAL A 32 -4.01 11.32 11.65
CA VAL A 32 -4.25 12.32 10.61
C VAL A 32 -4.93 11.75 9.35
N CYS A 33 -5.21 10.44 9.33
CA CYS A 33 -5.81 9.78 8.17
C CYS A 33 -7.33 9.94 8.18
N THR A 34 -7.90 10.42 7.07
CA THR A 34 -9.36 10.45 6.87
C THR A 34 -9.98 9.06 6.84
N LEU A 35 -9.20 8.04 6.48
CA LEU A 35 -9.58 6.63 6.43
C LEU A 35 -8.90 5.81 7.54
N LYS A 36 -8.67 6.42 8.71
CA LYS A 36 -8.19 5.69 9.90
C LYS A 36 -9.13 4.51 10.20
N GLY A 37 -8.56 3.33 10.44
CA GLY A 37 -9.29 2.09 10.70
C GLY A 37 -9.78 1.35 9.45
N HIS A 38 -9.64 1.93 8.25
CA HIS A 38 -9.91 1.23 6.99
C HIS A 38 -8.77 0.30 6.60
N GLU A 39 -9.12 -0.72 5.82
CA GLU A 39 -8.18 -1.71 5.31
C GLU A 39 -7.21 -1.12 4.28
N PHE A 40 -5.98 -1.64 4.25
CA PHE A 40 -5.01 -1.28 3.22
C PHE A 40 -5.41 -1.89 1.86
N GLU A 41 -5.17 -1.16 0.77
CA GLU A 41 -5.35 -1.66 -0.58
C GLU A 41 -4.08 -2.34 -1.10
N LYS A 42 -4.22 -3.51 -1.74
CA LYS A 42 -3.11 -4.17 -2.43
C LYS A 42 -2.65 -3.33 -3.62
N ARG A 43 -1.35 -3.01 -3.67
CA ARG A 43 -0.67 -2.27 -4.73
C ARG A 43 0.65 -2.94 -5.09
N LEU A 44 1.20 -2.62 -6.25
CA LEU A 44 2.54 -2.98 -6.66
C LEU A 44 3.44 -1.76 -6.54
N LYS A 45 4.61 -1.95 -5.93
CA LYS A 45 5.68 -0.96 -5.88
C LYS A 45 6.78 -1.39 -6.83
N CYS A 46 7.10 -0.55 -7.82
CA CYS A 46 8.27 -0.73 -8.66
C CYS A 46 9.51 -0.48 -7.79
N GLN A 47 10.39 -1.47 -7.67
CA GLN A 47 11.62 -1.29 -6.89
C GLN A 47 12.66 -0.41 -7.61
N GLU A 48 12.49 -0.18 -8.91
CA GLU A 48 13.43 0.59 -9.73
C GLU A 48 13.16 2.09 -9.68
N CYS A 49 11.89 2.54 -9.67
CA CYS A 49 11.53 3.96 -9.54
C CYS A 49 10.79 4.34 -8.25
N GLY A 50 10.32 3.35 -7.47
CA GLY A 50 9.49 3.59 -6.29
C GLY A 50 8.02 3.89 -6.58
N ALA A 51 7.56 3.85 -7.84
CA ALA A 51 6.17 4.09 -8.20
C ALA A 51 5.25 3.02 -7.62
N ILE A 52 4.08 3.44 -7.13
CA ILE A 52 3.04 2.57 -6.56
C ILE A 52 1.83 2.61 -7.49
N PHE A 53 1.43 1.47 -8.01
CA PHE A 53 0.34 1.31 -8.97
C PHE A 53 -0.52 0.09 -8.63
N LYS A 54 -1.70 -0.03 -9.23
CA LYS A 54 -2.53 -1.23 -9.06
C LYS A 54 -1.99 -2.36 -9.94
N GLU A 55 -2.28 -3.60 -9.59
CA GLU A 55 -1.88 -4.77 -10.40
C GLU A 55 -2.46 -4.72 -11.83
N GLU A 56 -3.62 -4.10 -12.00
CA GLU A 56 -4.29 -3.86 -13.29
C GLU A 56 -3.68 -2.70 -14.11
N GLU A 57 -2.86 -1.84 -13.50
CA GLU A 57 -2.24 -0.70 -14.19
C GLU A 57 -0.93 -1.17 -14.84
N ILE A 58 -0.83 -1.04 -16.16
CA ILE A 58 0.40 -1.35 -16.89
C ILE A 58 1.43 -0.26 -16.56
N HIS A 59 2.30 -0.53 -15.58
CA HIS A 59 3.46 0.32 -15.31
C HIS A 59 4.61 -0.08 -16.24
N ALA A 60 4.73 0.62 -17.36
CA ALA A 60 5.87 0.49 -18.28
C ALA A 60 7.06 1.32 -17.74
N HIS A 61 8.22 0.68 -17.62
CA HIS A 61 9.50 1.30 -17.28
C HIS A 61 10.33 1.55 -18.54
#